data_AF-A0A1H2FFD4-F1
#
_entry.id   AF-A0A1H2FFD4-F1
#
_cell.length_a   1.000
_cell.length_b   1.000
_cell.length_c   1.000
_cell.angle_alpha   90.00
_cell.angle_beta   90.00
_cell.angle_gamma   90.00
#
_symmetry.space_group_name_H-M   'P 1'
#
loop_
_entity.id
_entity.type
_entity.pdbx_description
1 polymer ?
#
loop_
_entity_poly.entity_id
_entity_poly.type
_entity_poly.pdbx_seq_one_letter_code
_entity_poly.pdbx_strand_id
1 'polypeptide(L)' 'MDLMPFLITLAIIGALLWVVNAYIPMDRKIKQILNIVMVVAVALWVCNLFGVFDFFQGFHIGK' A
#
# COMPACT_ATOMS: atom_id res chain seq x y z
N MET A 1 -15.68 -3.47 -7.59
CA MET A 1 -15.86 -2.29 -6.69
C MET A 1 -15.89 -1.02 -7.52
N ASP A 2 -16.71 -0.04 -7.15
CA ASP A 2 -16.72 1.29 -7.77
C ASP A 2 -15.35 1.97 -7.67
N LEU A 3 -14.96 2.75 -8.69
CA LEU A 3 -13.67 3.47 -8.74
C LEU A 3 -13.46 4.44 -7.57
N MET A 4 -14.54 4.93 -6.96
CA MET A 4 -14.50 5.96 -5.92
C MET A 4 -13.86 5.49 -4.60
N PRO A 5 -14.30 4.37 -3.99
CA PRO A 5 -13.64 3.82 -2.79
C PRO A 5 -12.16 3.47 -3.00
N PHE A 6 -11.76 3.07 -4.22
CA PHE A 6 -10.36 2.82 -4.55
C PHE A 6 -9.52 4.09 -4.46
N LEU A 7 -9.99 5.17 -5.09
CA LEU A 7 -9.33 6.47 -5.10
C LEU A 7 -9.19 7.06 -3.69
N ILE A 8 -10.24 6.91 -2.87
CA ILE A 8 -10.24 7.34 -1.47
C ILE A 8 -9.19 6.55 -0.67
N THR A 9 -9.11 5.24 -0.87
CA THR A 9 -8.17 4.42 -0.10
C THR A 9 -6.70 4.71 -0.48
N LEU A 10 -6.42 4.95 -1.78
CA LEU A 10 -5.11 5.40 -2.23
C LEU A 10 -4.75 6.77 -1.64
N ALA A 11 -5.71 7.71 -1.59
CA ALA A 11 -5.51 9.03 -0.99
C ALA A 11 -5.22 8.94 0.51
N ILE A 12 -5.92 8.08 1.25
CA ILE A 12 -5.67 7.83 2.68
C ILE A 12 -4.27 7.27 2.90
N ILE A 13 -3.86 6.28 2.12
CA ILE A 13 -2.53 5.66 2.24
C ILE A 13 -1.43 6.67 1.89
N GLY A 14 -1.61 7.47 0.83
CA GLY A 14 -0.69 8.53 0.45
C GLY A 14 -0.55 9.63 1.50
N ALA A 15 -1.67 10.06 2.09
CA ALA A 15 -1.69 11.04 3.18
C ALA A 15 -1.00 10.49 4.45
N LEU A 16 -1.27 9.24 4.81
CA LEU A 16 -0.59 8.56 5.91
C LEU A 16 0.92 8.47 5.64
N LEU A 17 1.32 8.14 4.41
CA LEU A 17 2.71 8.12 3.96
C LEU A 17 3.41 9.46 4.21
N TRP A 18 2.75 10.52 3.76
CA TRP A 18 3.25 11.87 3.83
C TRP A 18 3.40 12.35 5.27
N VAL A 19 2.41 12.09 6.13
CA VAL A 19 2.45 12.48 7.55
C VAL A 19 3.64 11.84 8.27
N VAL A 20 3.90 10.54 8.07
CA VAL A 20 5.03 9.89 8.73
C VAL A 20 6.37 10.48 8.29
N ASN A 21 6.54 10.80 7.01
CA ASN A 21 7.78 11.43 6.51
C ASN A 21 7.91 12.91 6.90
N ALA A 22 6.79 13.64 7.02
CA ALA A 22 6.76 15.07 7.32
C ALA A 22 6.88 15.38 8.82
N TYR A 23 6.25 14.58 9.68
CA TYR A 23 6.17 14.86 11.12
C TYR A 23 7.22 14.15 11.97
N ILE A 24 7.89 13.13 11.45
CA ILE A 24 8.95 12.43 12.19
C ILE A 24 10.31 12.91 11.68
N PRO A 25 11.00 13.82 12.40
CA PRO A 25 12.37 14.19 12.09
C PRO A 25 13.28 12.99 12.39
N MET A 26 13.45 12.13 11.40
CA MET A 26 14.27 10.92 11.50
C MET A 26 15.67 11.16 10.94
N ASP A 27 16.65 10.61 11.64
CA ASP A 27 18.03 10.52 11.18
C ASP A 27 18.13 9.95 9.76
N ARG A 28 19.14 10.42 9.02
CA ARG A 28 19.28 10.17 7.57
C ARG A 28 19.22 8.68 7.20
N LYS A 29 19.74 7.79 8.06
CA LYS A 29 19.67 6.33 7.88
C LYS A 29 18.25 5.77 8.09
N ILE A 30 17.55 6.21 9.14
CA ILE A 30 16.21 5.68 9.45
C ILE A 30 15.20 6.19 8.42
N LYS A 31 15.32 7.45 7.96
CA LYS A 31 14.49 8.01 6.89
C LYS A 31 14.57 7.19 5.60
N GLN A 32 15.76 6.69 5.27
CA GLN A 32 15.98 5.87 4.08
C GLN A 32 15.27 4.52 4.19
N ILE A 33 15.36 3.84 5.33
CA ILE A 33 14.70 2.55 5.58
C ILE A 33 13.18 2.72 5.54
N LEU A 34 12.63 3.73 6.20
CA LEU A 34 11.19 3.98 6.25
C LEU A 34 10.62 4.28 4.87
N ASN A 35 11.26 5.11 4.05
CA ASN A 35 10.79 5.41 2.71
C ASN A 35 10.77 4.16 1.83
N ILE A 36 11.79 3.31 1.91
CA ILE A 36 11.83 2.03 1.18
C ILE A 36 10.68 1.13 1.64
N VAL A 37 10.50 0.95 2.95
CA VAL A 37 9.43 0.12 3.51
C VAL A 37 8.05 0.64 3.12
N MET A 38 7.85 1.95 3.14
CA MET A 38 6.59 2.60 2.73
C MET A 38 6.28 2.38 1.26
N VAL A 39 7.26 2.61 0.38
CA VAL A 39 7.07 2.40 -1.06
C VAL A 39 6.76 0.94 -1.36
N VAL A 40 7.45 0.00 -0.70
CA VAL A 40 7.18 -1.45 -0.85
C VAL A 40 5.78 -1.81 -0.33
N ALA A 41 5.36 -1.29 0.83
CA ALA A 41 4.04 -1.53 1.39
C ALA A 41 2.92 -1.02 0.48
N VAL A 42 3.07 0.19 -0.09
CA VAL A 42 2.11 0.73 -1.07
C VAL A 42 2.10 -0.10 -2.34
N ALA A 43 3.27 -0.49 -2.87
CA ALA A 43 3.37 -1.31 -4.07
C ALA A 43 2.69 -2.68 -3.90
N LEU A 44 2.90 -3.35 -2.75
CA LEU A 44 2.23 -4.62 -2.42
C LEU A 44 0.72 -4.45 -2.26
N TRP A 45 0.27 -3.37 -1.61
CA TRP A 45 -1.14 -3.07 -1.46
C TRP A 45 -1.83 -2.84 -2.81
N VAL A 46 -1.22 -2.05 -3.68
CA VAL A 46 -1.70 -1.82 -5.05
C VAL A 46 -1.74 -3.12 -5.85
N CYS A 47 -0.70 -3.96 -5.75
CA CYS A 47 -0.66 -5.28 -6.40
C CYS A 47 -1.79 -6.20 -5.90
N ASN A 48 -2.13 -6.13 -4.61
CA ASN A 48 -3.26 -6.86 -4.02
C ASN A 48 -4.62 -6.36 -4.57
N LEU A 49 -4.79 -5.05 -4.76
CA LEU A 49 -6.01 -4.46 -5.34
C LEU A 49 -6.23 -4.78 -6.80
N PHE A 50 -5.16 -4.94 -7.57
CA PHE A 50 -5.23 -5.43 -8.95
C PHE A 50 -5.71 -6.90 -9.02
N GLY A 51 -5.99 -7.52 -7.87
CA GLY A 51 -6.56 -8.84 -7.80
C GLY A 51 -5.54 -9.93 -8.05
N VAL A 52 -4.23 -9.69 -7.89
CA VAL A 52 -3.23 -10.75 -8.00
C VAL A 52 -3.50 -11.85 -6.98
N PHE A 53 -3.95 -11.50 -5.77
CA PHE A 53 -4.40 -12.47 -4.76
C PHE A 53 -5.81 -13.02 -5.02
N ASP A 54 -6.69 -12.24 -5.66
CA ASP A 54 -8.07 -12.65 -6.02
C ASP A 54 -8.06 -13.71 -7.14
N PHE A 55 -7.13 -13.58 -8.09
CA PHE A 55 -6.82 -14.60 -9.10
C PHE A 55 -6.44 -15.95 -8.48
N PHE A 56 -5.79 -15.94 -7.31
CA PHE A 56 -5.48 -17.16 -6.55
C PHE A 56 -6.67 -17.66 -5.69
N GLN A 57 -7.58 -16.79 -5.23
CA GLN A 57 -8.79 -17.20 -4.49
C GLN A 57 -9.92 -17.77 -5.38
N GLY A 58 -9.96 -17.39 -6.66
CA GLY A 58 -10.80 -18.04 -7.67
C GLY A 58 -10.41 -19.49 -7.97
N PHE A 59 -9.20 -19.90 -7.59
CA PHE A 59 -8.74 -21.29 -7.68
C PHE A 59 -9.11 -22.07 -6.41
N HIS A 60 -10.40 -22.09 -6.07
CA HIS A 60 -10.97 -23.14 -5.23
C HIS A 60 -10.93 -24.46 -6.03
N ILE A 61 -9.77 -25.13 -6.05
CA ILE A 61 -9.72 -26.58 -6.26
C ILE A 61 -10.41 -27.21 -5.05
N GLY A 62 -11.63 -27.73 -5.25
CA GLY A 62 -12.33 -28.54 -4.26
C GLY A 62 -13.85 -28.40 -4.34
N LYS A 63 -14.48 -29.21 -5.20
CA LYS A 63 -15.70 -29.91 -4.80
C LYS A 63 -15.30 -31.11 -3.95
#